data_AF-A0A166AEV4-F1
#
_entry.id   AF-A0A166AEV4-F1
#
_cell.length_a   1.000
_cell.length_b   1.000
_cell.length_c   1.000
_cell.angle_alpha   90.00
_cell.angle_beta   90.00
_cell.angle_gamma   90.00
#
_symmetry.space_group_name_H-M   'P 1'
#
loop_
_entity.id
_entity.type
_entity.pdbx_description
1 polymer ?
#
loop_
_entity_poly.entity_id
_entity_poly.type
_entity_poly.pdbx_seq_one_letter_code
_entity_poly.pdbx_strand_id
1 'polypeptide(L)'
;MAHWLTPLGRNEEALAAGLEAVSMYRALAANQPVEFDAYLGNALSDMSDWLAAVGWNEEAVIAIREAVDLSRTLSPHPVFKDLADNLETMSTHLTTVGRHAEAATAIREAADIRSASPQST
;
A
#
# COMPACT_ATOMS: atom_id res chain seq x y z
N MET A 1 30.09 -14.19 -17.39
CA MET A 1 28.62 -14.01 -17.54
C MET A 1 27.97 -14.34 -16.19
N ALA A 2 27.91 -13.38 -15.28
CA ALA A 2 27.24 -13.51 -13.99
C ALA A 2 26.98 -12.09 -13.45
N HIS A 3 26.05 -11.38 -14.09
CA HIS A 3 25.45 -10.20 -13.48
C HIS A 3 23.97 -10.50 -13.21
N TRP A 4 23.48 -10.03 -12.05
CA TRP A 4 22.07 -9.95 -11.63
C TRP A 4 21.40 -11.12 -10.92
N LEU A 5 21.99 -11.63 -9.84
CA LEU A 5 21.17 -12.22 -8.76
C LEU A 5 21.47 -11.55 -7.41
N THR A 6 21.72 -10.24 -7.43
CA THR A 6 21.70 -9.47 -6.19
C THR A 6 20.23 -9.16 -5.82
N PRO A 7 19.87 -9.14 -4.53
CA PRO A 7 18.55 -8.69 -4.09
C PRO A 7 18.17 -7.33 -4.67
N LEU A 8 19.15 -6.45 -4.85
CA LEU A 8 19.01 -5.12 -5.45
C LEU A 8 18.45 -5.16 -6.88
N GLY A 9 18.99 -6.02 -7.76
CA GLY A 9 18.50 -6.10 -9.15
C GLY A 9 17.08 -6.64 -9.26
N ARG A 10 16.71 -7.60 -8.39
CA ARG A 10 15.33 -8.12 -8.33
C ARG A 10 14.33 -7.10 -7.79
N ASN A 11 14.78 -6.24 -6.87
CA ASN A 11 13.93 -5.19 -6.31
C ASN A 11 13.70 -4.04 -7.31
N GLU A 12 14.69 -3.72 -8.15
CA GLU A 12 14.54 -2.74 -9.23
C GLU A 12 13.57 -3.21 -10.32
N GLU A 13 13.67 -4.48 -10.75
CA GLU A 13 12.71 -5.07 -11.70
C GLU A 13 11.30 -5.15 -11.13
N ALA A 14 11.15 -5.54 -9.86
CA ALA A 14 9.86 -5.57 -9.17
C ALA A 14 9.25 -4.16 -9.03
N LEU A 15 10.07 -3.15 -8.74
CA LEU A 15 9.64 -1.76 -8.67
C LEU A 15 9.17 -1.24 -10.03
N ALA A 16 9.88 -1.56 -11.11
CA ALA A 16 9.46 -1.19 -12.46
C ALA A 16 8.10 -1.82 -12.82
N ALA A 17 7.92 -3.12 -12.54
CA ALA A 17 6.65 -3.81 -12.75
C ALA A 17 5.52 -3.21 -11.89
N GLY A 18 5.81 -2.82 -10.65
CA GLY A 18 4.86 -2.14 -9.77
C GLY A 18 4.42 -0.78 -10.28
N LEU A 19 5.36 0.02 -10.78
CA LEU A 19 5.07 1.32 -11.39
C LEU A 19 4.19 1.18 -12.64
N GLU A 20 4.48 0.20 -13.49
CA GLU A 20 3.65 -0.10 -14.66
C GLU A 20 2.24 -0.54 -14.25
N ALA A 21 2.12 -1.44 -13.28
CA ALA A 21 0.82 -1.90 -12.77
C ALA A 21 -0.01 -0.74 -12.21
N VAL A 22 0.57 0.12 -11.36
CA VAL A 22 -0.11 1.30 -10.81
C VAL A 22 -0.54 2.25 -11.93
N SER A 23 0.31 2.50 -12.92
CA SER A 23 -0.02 3.35 -14.07
C SER A 23 -1.21 2.79 -14.87
N MET A 24 -1.20 1.49 -15.15
CA MET A 24 -2.29 0.80 -15.85
C MET A 24 -3.59 0.86 -15.04
N TYR A 25 -3.55 0.55 -13.75
CA TYR A 25 -4.73 0.58 -12.89
C TYR A 25 -5.28 2.00 -12.70
N ARG A 26 -4.43 3.05 -12.65
CA ARG A 26 -4.91 4.44 -12.66
C ARG A 26 -5.68 4.77 -13.93
N ALA A 27 -5.16 4.37 -15.10
CA ALA A 27 -5.84 4.61 -16.37
C ALA A 27 -7.18 3.88 -16.45
N LEU A 28 -7.26 2.65 -15.92
CA LEU A 28 -8.49 1.87 -15.86
C LEU A 28 -9.48 2.46 -14.84
N ALA A 29 -9.03 2.80 -13.64
CA ALA A 29 -9.82 3.43 -12.59
C ALA A 29 -10.42 4.78 -13.02
N ALA A 30 -9.70 5.57 -13.82
CA ALA A 30 -10.22 6.81 -14.38
C ALA A 30 -11.48 6.61 -15.25
N ASN A 31 -11.64 5.42 -15.85
CA ASN A 31 -12.78 5.08 -16.70
C ASN A 31 -13.83 4.23 -15.96
N GLN A 32 -13.39 3.35 -15.05
CA GLN A 32 -14.22 2.34 -14.37
C GLN A 32 -13.80 2.22 -12.89
N PRO A 33 -14.01 3.27 -12.07
CA PRO A 33 -13.49 3.34 -10.71
C PRO A 33 -14.04 2.22 -9.81
N VAL A 34 -15.32 1.89 -9.95
CA VAL A 34 -15.98 0.81 -9.17
C VAL A 34 -15.30 -0.55 -9.36
N GLU A 35 -14.74 -0.81 -10.54
CA GLU A 35 -14.10 -2.09 -10.86
C GLU A 35 -12.61 -2.08 -10.51
N PHE A 36 -11.91 -0.96 -10.72
CA PHE A 36 -10.45 -0.93 -10.66
C PHE A 36 -9.84 -0.24 -9.43
N ASP A 37 -10.60 0.53 -8.65
CA ASP A 37 -10.05 1.22 -7.47
C ASP A 37 -9.50 0.23 -6.44
N ALA A 38 -10.14 -0.93 -6.27
CA ALA A 38 -9.66 -2.00 -5.40
C ALA A 38 -8.31 -2.57 -5.87
N TYR A 39 -8.16 -2.80 -7.18
CA TYR A 39 -6.89 -3.29 -7.74
C TYR A 39 -5.80 -2.22 -7.68
N LEU A 40 -6.16 -0.95 -7.93
CA LEU A 40 -5.25 0.18 -7.80
C LEU A 40 -4.72 0.31 -6.37
N GLY A 41 -5.60 0.24 -5.36
CA GLY A 41 -5.19 0.35 -3.96
C GLY A 41 -4.28 -0.80 -3.51
N ASN A 42 -4.53 -2.03 -3.97
CA ASN A 42 -3.61 -3.15 -3.72
C ASN A 42 -2.25 -2.93 -4.38
N ALA A 43 -2.23 -2.52 -5.66
CA ALA A 43 -0.99 -2.25 -6.37
C ALA A 43 -0.16 -1.14 -5.69
N LEU A 44 -0.83 -0.11 -5.14
CA LEU A 44 -0.18 0.95 -4.37
C LEU A 44 0.38 0.45 -3.03
N SER A 45 -0.34 -0.43 -2.32
CA SER A 45 0.18 -1.07 -1.10
C SER A 45 1.43 -1.90 -1.39
N ASP A 46 1.39 -2.77 -2.40
CA ASP A 46 2.52 -3.62 -2.78
C ASP A 46 3.72 -2.77 -3.23
N MET A 47 3.47 -1.72 -4.03
CA MET A 47 4.49 -0.77 -4.43
C MET A 47 5.14 -0.07 -3.25
N SER A 48 4.39 0.25 -2.19
CA SER A 48 4.95 0.86 -0.98
C SER A 48 5.97 -0.05 -0.29
N ASP A 49 5.70 -1.36 -0.23
CA ASP A 49 6.60 -2.33 0.39
C ASP A 49 7.88 -2.52 -0.44
N TRP A 50 7.77 -2.51 -1.78
CA TRP A 50 8.94 -2.57 -2.66
C TRP A 50 9.80 -1.30 -2.58
N LEU A 51 9.17 -0.13 -2.52
CA LEU A 51 9.86 1.14 -2.34
C LEU A 51 10.64 1.17 -1.01
N ALA A 52 10.02 0.73 0.07
CA ALA A 52 10.70 0.60 1.36
C ALA A 52 11.88 -0.39 1.28
N ALA A 53 11.72 -1.51 0.57
CA ALA A 53 12.76 -2.52 0.40
C ALA A 53 14.00 -2.03 -0.39
N VAL A 54 13.84 -1.02 -1.27
CA VAL A 54 14.96 -0.35 -1.96
C VAL A 54 15.45 0.92 -1.26
N GLY A 55 14.89 1.24 -0.08
CA GLY A 55 15.28 2.39 0.73
C GLY A 55 14.62 3.71 0.35
N TRP A 56 13.64 3.69 -0.56
CA TRP A 56 12.86 4.87 -0.97
C TRP A 56 11.67 5.06 -0.02
N ASN A 57 11.99 5.33 1.24
CA ASN A 57 11.02 5.28 2.34
C ASN A 57 9.98 6.42 2.29
N GLU A 58 10.33 7.60 1.78
CA GLU A 58 9.35 8.71 1.64
C GLU A 58 8.35 8.41 0.52
N GLU A 59 8.83 7.87 -0.60
CA GLU A 59 7.98 7.40 -1.70
C GLU A 59 7.06 6.26 -1.25
N ALA A 60 7.56 5.35 -0.42
CA ALA A 60 6.75 4.30 0.20
C ALA A 60 5.60 4.89 1.03
N VAL A 61 5.87 5.93 1.84
CA VAL A 61 4.84 6.63 2.61
C VAL A 61 3.81 7.31 1.70
N ILE A 62 4.23 7.88 0.57
CA ILE A 62 3.30 8.48 -0.40
C ILE A 62 2.38 7.41 -1.00
N ALA A 63 2.95 6.29 -1.45
CA ALA A 63 2.19 5.20 -2.09
C ALA A 63 1.16 4.58 -1.14
N ILE A 64 1.57 4.25 0.10
CA ILE A 64 0.63 3.65 1.07
C ILE A 64 -0.46 4.62 1.51
N ARG A 65 -0.17 5.93 1.58
CA ARG A 65 -1.19 6.92 1.94
C ARG A 65 -2.29 6.98 0.89
N GLU A 66 -1.94 6.87 -0.38
CA GLU A 66 -2.93 6.80 -1.45
C GLU A 66 -3.76 5.50 -1.39
N ALA A 67 -3.13 4.36 -1.07
CA ALA A 67 -3.85 3.12 -0.83
C ALA A 67 -4.86 3.23 0.33
N VAL A 68 -4.46 3.88 1.43
CA VAL A 68 -5.36 4.16 2.58
C VAL A 68 -6.51 5.06 2.17
N ASP A 69 -6.25 6.11 1.39
CA ASP A 69 -7.30 7.03 0.94
C ASP A 69 -8.32 6.32 0.03
N LEU A 70 -7.85 5.42 -0.87
CA LEU A 70 -8.73 4.54 -1.64
C LEU A 70 -9.51 3.59 -0.73
N SER A 71 -8.87 3.00 0.29
CA SER A 71 -9.55 2.11 1.24
C SER A 71 -10.69 2.79 1.99
N ARG A 72 -10.58 4.10 2.26
CA ARG A 72 -11.64 4.86 2.93
C ARG A 72 -12.85 5.10 2.03
N THR A 73 -12.66 5.15 0.72
CA THR A 73 -13.75 5.40 -0.25
C THR A 73 -14.38 4.13 -0.78
N LEU A 74 -13.65 3.02 -0.77
CA LEU A 74 -14.11 1.74 -1.30
C LEU A 74 -15.11 1.07 -0.34
N SER A 75 -16.17 0.49 -0.90
CA SER A 75 -16.98 -0.49 -0.18
C SER A 75 -16.18 -1.78 0.04
N PRO A 76 -16.44 -2.57 1.09
CA PRO A 76 -15.74 -3.82 1.35
C PRO A 76 -15.69 -4.70 0.09
N HIS A 77 -14.48 -5.03 -0.35
CA HIS A 77 -14.25 -5.79 -1.58
C HIS A 77 -13.39 -7.02 -1.28
N PRO A 78 -13.76 -8.25 -1.73
CA PRO A 78 -13.13 -9.49 -1.26
C PRO A 78 -11.64 -9.63 -1.53
N VAL A 79 -11.14 -8.99 -2.59
CA VAL A 79 -9.72 -9.05 -2.99
C VAL A 79 -8.93 -7.84 -2.51
N PHE A 80 -9.56 -6.86 -1.89
CA PHE A 80 -8.92 -5.63 -1.47
C PHE A 80 -8.42 -5.72 -0.03
N LYS A 81 -7.18 -5.29 0.22
CA LYS A 81 -6.67 -5.18 1.59
C LYS A 81 -7.58 -4.24 2.38
N ASP A 82 -7.99 -4.67 3.57
CA ASP A 82 -8.87 -3.82 4.37
C ASP A 82 -8.14 -2.55 4.84
N LEU A 83 -8.92 -1.56 5.27
CA LEU A 83 -8.39 -0.28 5.71
C LEU A 83 -7.42 -0.43 6.90
N ALA A 84 -7.68 -1.38 7.82
CA ALA A 84 -6.83 -1.57 8.98
C ALA A 84 -5.44 -2.07 8.57
N ASP A 85 -5.37 -3.03 7.65
CA ASP A 85 -4.12 -3.58 7.16
C ASP A 85 -3.27 -2.56 6.37
N ASN A 86 -3.90 -1.64 5.64
CA ASN A 86 -3.18 -0.55 4.97
C ASN A 86 -2.67 0.50 5.97
N LEU A 87 -3.43 0.80 7.03
CA LEU A 87 -3.01 1.69 8.12
C LEU A 87 -1.82 1.12 8.91
N GLU A 88 -1.76 -0.20 9.10
CA GLU A 88 -0.60 -0.85 9.74
C GLU A 88 0.67 -0.74 8.91
N THR A 89 0.57 -1.00 7.60
CA THR A 89 1.68 -0.77 6.66
C THR A 89 2.10 0.70 6.69
N MET A 90 1.15 1.64 6.67
CA MET A 90 1.43 3.07 6.76
C MET A 90 2.16 3.45 8.05
N SER A 91 1.74 2.90 9.20
CA SER A 91 2.41 3.10 10.48
C SER A 91 3.86 2.61 10.46
N THR A 92 4.11 1.46 9.83
CA THR A 92 5.45 0.89 9.67
C THR A 92 6.33 1.83 8.85
N HIS A 93 5.86 2.27 7.68
CA HIS A 93 6.62 3.18 6.80
C HIS A 93 6.87 4.53 7.46
N LEU A 94 5.87 5.10 8.15
CA LEU A 94 6.01 6.34 8.92
C LEU A 94 7.04 6.23 10.05
N THR A 95 7.11 5.07 10.71
CA THR A 95 8.12 4.81 11.74
C THR A 95 9.52 4.80 11.15
N THR A 96 9.70 4.19 9.98
CA THR A 96 10.99 4.14 9.27
C THR A 96 11.52 5.53 8.91
N VAL A 97 10.64 6.47 8.55
CA VAL A 97 11.02 7.88 8.26
C VAL A 97 11.00 8.79 9.51
N GLY A 98 10.84 8.23 10.72
CA GLY A 98 10.88 8.99 11.98
C GLY A 98 9.60 9.79 12.31
N ARG A 99 8.51 9.59 11.57
CA ARG A 99 7.21 10.27 11.76
C ARG A 99 6.34 9.55 12.80
N HIS A 100 6.88 9.35 14.00
CA HIS A 100 6.30 8.50 15.04
C HIS A 100 4.89 8.94 15.51
N ALA A 101 4.60 10.24 15.55
CA ALA A 101 3.28 10.73 15.96
C ALA A 101 2.19 10.35 14.94
N GLU A 102 2.52 10.39 13.65
CA GLU A 102 1.62 9.97 12.58
C GLU A 102 1.47 8.45 12.56
N ALA A 103 2.57 7.70 12.77
CA ALA A 103 2.53 6.25 12.91
C ALA A 103 1.61 5.81 14.06
N ALA A 104 1.74 6.44 15.24
CA ALA A 104 0.89 6.18 16.39
C ALA A 104 -0.60 6.49 16.13
N THR A 105 -0.87 7.48 15.26
CA THR A 105 -2.24 7.80 14.85
C THR A 105 -2.80 6.71 13.94
N ALA A 106 -2.04 6.28 12.93
CA ALA A 106 -2.44 5.23 11.99
C ALA A 106 -2.70 3.88 12.69
N ILE A 107 -1.80 3.44 13.58
CA ILE A 107 -1.98 2.16 14.28
C ILE A 107 -3.17 2.16 15.24
N ARG A 108 -3.48 3.32 15.84
CA ARG A 108 -4.66 3.47 16.71
C ARG A 108 -5.94 3.38 15.90
N GLU A 109 -6.00 4.04 14.74
CA GLU A 109 -7.15 3.95 13.83
C GLU A 109 -7.36 2.49 13.37
N ALA A 110 -6.29 1.77 13.01
CA ALA A 110 -6.38 0.35 12.66
C ALA A 110 -6.93 -0.51 13.80
N ALA A 111 -6.47 -0.28 15.04
CA ALA A 111 -6.95 -1.00 16.22
C ALA A 111 -8.42 -0.69 16.51
N ASP A 112 -8.84 0.57 16.39
CA ASP A 112 -10.22 0.99 16.57
C ASP A 112 -11.14 0.29 15.55
N ILE A 113 -10.74 0.22 14.27
CA ILE A 113 -11.48 -0.49 13.21
C ILE A 113 -11.64 -1.98 13.53
N ARG A 114 -10.57 -2.66 13.97
CA ARG A 114 -10.63 -4.08 14.32
C ARG A 114 -11.44 -4.35 15.58
N SER A 115 -11.46 -3.42 16.53
CA SER A 115 -12.31 -3.53 17.72
C SER A 115 -13.79 -3.28 17.42
N ALA A 116 -14.09 -2.44 16.42
CA ALA A 116 -15.44 -2.11 15.99
C ALA A 116 -16.04 -3.10 14.99
N SER A 117 -15.20 -3.94 14.36
CA SER A 117 -15.64 -5.08 13.56
C SER A 117 -15.84 -6.29 14.49
N PRO A 118 -17.06 -6.57 15.01
CA PRO A 118 -17.29 -7.80 15.74
C PRO A 118 -16.94 -8.95 14.80
N GLN A 119 -15.99 -9.80 15.22
CA GLN A 119 -15.67 -11.05 14.53
C GLN A 119 -16.98 -11.80 14.33
N SER A 120 -17.50 -11.83 13.10
CA SER A 120 -18.55 -12.77 12.74
C SER A 120 -17.95 -14.17 12.90
N THR A 121 -18.40 -14.84 13.96
CA THR A 121 -18.33 -16.30 14.18
C THR A 121 -18.55 -17.11 12.92
#